data_AF-A0A198ADK6-F1
#
_entry.id   AF-A0A198ADK6-F1
#
_cell.length_a   1.000
_cell.length_b   1.000
_cell.length_c   1.000
_cell.angle_alpha   90.00
_cell.angle_beta   90.00
_cell.angle_gamma   90.00
#
_symmetry.space_group_name_H-M   'P 1'
#
loop_
_entity.id
_entity.type
_entity.pdbx_description
1 polymer ?
#
loop_
_entity_poly.entity_id
_entity_poly.type
_entity_poly.pdbx_seq_one_letter_code
_entity_poly.pdbx_strand_id
1 'polypeptide(L)'
;MKQTEVIKLIGLCSVNYRNWPEKDKEELTISLWSKMLADTEFYVAEAAIEKYIAESVYPPTIADVRARIADITVMPEKTAIEAWGDVMHAIRRWGHWNIEEAMNYLTGTTKKVVKSIGFRTLCLSENEMADRAHFLKVYDVLAKRERDDALMLQSTKDVMQRLHGDRMMLQDGA
;
A
#
# COMPACT_ATOMS: atom_id res chain seq x y z
N MET A 1 -0.47 -8.18 17.15
CA MET A 1 0.04 -7.72 18.46
C MET A 1 -0.82 -8.15 19.65
N LYS A 2 -0.30 -8.05 20.88
CA LYS A 2 -1.00 -8.38 22.13
C LYS A 2 -1.92 -7.24 22.59
N GLN A 3 -2.97 -7.56 23.35
CA GLN A 3 -3.91 -6.56 23.89
C GLN A 3 -3.21 -5.52 24.79
N THR A 4 -2.20 -5.93 25.55
CA THR A 4 -1.38 -5.03 26.38
C THR A 4 -0.64 -3.98 25.56
N GLU A 5 -0.24 -4.31 24.34
CA GLU A 5 0.41 -3.38 23.41
C GLU A 5 -0.60 -2.38 22.85
N VAL A 6 -1.81 -2.84 22.50
CA VAL A 6 -2.91 -1.98 22.06
C VAL A 6 -3.32 -0.97 23.13
N ILE A 7 -3.33 -1.38 24.41
CA ILE A 7 -3.61 -0.47 25.53
C ILE A 7 -2.55 0.63 25.60
N LYS A 8 -1.26 0.32 25.36
CA LYS A 8 -0.20 1.34 25.30
C LYS A 8 -0.43 2.33 24.17
N LEU A 9 -0.76 1.84 22.97
CA LEU A 9 -1.06 2.67 21.81
C LEU A 9 -2.25 3.62 22.08
N ILE A 10 -3.32 3.10 22.67
CA ILE A 10 -4.48 3.90 23.09
C ILE A 10 -4.08 4.92 24.17
N GLY A 11 -3.21 4.54 25.10
CA GLY A 11 -2.64 5.43 26.10
C GLY A 11 -1.85 6.59 25.49
N LEU A 12 -1.05 6.35 24.45
CA LEU A 12 -0.33 7.43 23.74
C LEU A 12 -1.29 8.46 23.15
N CYS A 13 -2.35 7.98 22.50
CA CYS A 13 -3.38 8.84 21.94
C CYS A 13 -4.15 9.61 23.02
N SER A 14 -4.50 8.99 24.15
CA SER A 14 -5.27 9.66 25.21
C SER A 14 -4.51 10.77 25.93
N VAL A 15 -3.17 10.73 25.93
CA VAL A 15 -2.32 11.81 26.42
C VAL A 15 -2.42 13.06 25.55
N ASN A 16 -2.57 12.89 24.23
CA ASN A 16 -2.66 14.00 23.28
C ASN A 16 -4.11 14.50 23.07
N TYR A 17 -5.07 13.58 23.02
CA TYR A 17 -6.46 13.86 22.66
C TYR A 17 -7.39 13.81 23.87
N ARG A 18 -8.01 14.95 24.19
CA ARG A 18 -8.98 15.05 25.29
C ARG A 18 -10.22 14.19 25.01
N ASN A 19 -10.72 13.52 26.05
CA ASN A 19 -11.92 12.67 26.02
C ASN A 19 -11.83 11.53 24.99
N TRP A 20 -10.62 11.00 24.77
CA TRP A 20 -10.39 9.86 23.89
C TRP A 20 -9.71 8.70 24.64
N PRO A 21 -10.15 7.44 24.45
CA PRO A 21 -11.35 7.05 23.71
C PRO A 21 -12.63 7.55 24.39
N GLU A 22 -13.76 7.50 23.69
CA GLU A 22 -15.05 7.94 24.23
C GLU A 22 -15.38 7.14 25.50
N LYS A 23 -15.85 7.86 26.52
CA LYS A 23 -16.20 7.27 27.82
C LYS A 23 -17.19 6.11 27.64
N ASP A 24 -16.99 5.04 28.40
CA ASP A 24 -17.79 3.81 28.39
C ASP A 24 -17.65 2.97 27.10
N LYS A 25 -16.70 3.32 26.22
CA LYS A 25 -16.35 2.57 25.00
C LYS A 25 -14.90 2.10 25.00
N GLU A 26 -14.20 2.16 26.12
CA GLU A 26 -12.79 1.82 26.26
C GLU A 26 -12.54 0.36 25.85
N GLU A 27 -13.31 -0.57 26.43
CA GLU A 27 -13.18 -2.00 26.14
C GLU A 27 -13.49 -2.34 24.68
N LEU A 28 -14.54 -1.73 24.13
CA LEU A 28 -14.92 -1.89 22.72
C LEU A 28 -13.85 -1.34 21.78
N THR A 29 -13.24 -0.20 22.14
CA THR A 29 -12.14 0.39 21.38
C THR A 29 -10.91 -0.50 21.40
N ILE A 30 -10.50 -0.98 22.58
CA ILE A 30 -9.38 -1.92 22.74
C ILE A 30 -9.64 -3.19 21.94
N SER A 31 -10.84 -3.76 22.01
CA SER A 31 -11.22 -4.98 21.29
C SER A 31 -11.16 -4.78 19.77
N LEU A 32 -11.75 -3.70 19.26
CA LEU A 32 -11.72 -3.36 17.84
C LEU A 32 -10.28 -3.16 17.35
N TRP A 33 -9.49 -2.35 18.04
CA TRP A 33 -8.12 -2.07 17.67
C TRP A 33 -7.24 -3.33 17.74
N SER A 34 -7.45 -4.19 18.74
CA SER A 34 -6.77 -5.49 18.83
C SER A 34 -7.03 -6.38 17.63
N LYS A 35 -8.28 -6.42 17.15
CA LYS A 35 -8.63 -7.18 15.94
C LYS A 35 -8.01 -6.56 14.68
N MET A 36 -8.07 -5.24 14.55
CA MET A 36 -7.65 -4.52 13.34
C MET A 36 -6.13 -4.33 13.23
N LEU A 37 -5.37 -4.52 14.31
CA LEU A 37 -3.90 -4.49 14.35
C LEU A 37 -3.29 -5.86 14.63
N ALA A 38 -4.09 -6.93 14.53
CA ALA A 38 -3.64 -8.29 14.85
C ALA A 38 -2.42 -8.72 14.01
N ASP A 39 -2.38 -8.28 12.74
CA ASP A 39 -1.35 -8.53 11.73
C ASP A 39 -0.17 -7.53 11.78
N THR A 40 -0.18 -6.58 12.71
CA THR A 40 0.81 -5.50 12.78
C THR A 40 1.73 -5.67 14.00
N GLU A 41 3.03 -5.46 13.80
CA GLU A 41 4.04 -5.40 14.85
C GLU A 41 3.94 -4.09 15.65
N PHE A 42 4.22 -4.13 16.96
CA PHE A 42 4.04 -2.97 17.85
C PHE A 42 4.77 -1.72 17.38
N TYR A 43 6.06 -1.84 17.05
CA TYR A 43 6.88 -0.69 16.64
C TYR A 43 6.37 -0.01 15.35
N VAL A 44 5.73 -0.75 14.45
CA VAL A 44 5.14 -0.21 13.22
C VAL A 44 3.88 0.60 13.54
N ALA A 45 3.03 0.07 14.43
CA ALA A 45 1.83 0.77 14.86
C ALA A 45 2.14 2.01 15.70
N GLU A 46 3.18 1.94 16.53
CA GLU A 46 3.69 3.09 17.30
C GLU A 46 4.15 4.22 16.36
N ALA A 47 5.02 3.93 15.40
CA ALA A 47 5.46 4.89 14.39
C ALA A 47 4.28 5.47 13.57
N ALA A 48 3.26 4.66 13.27
CA ALA A 48 2.06 5.11 12.57
C ALA A 48 1.23 6.10 13.40
N ILE A 49 1.12 5.87 14.71
CA ILE A 49 0.45 6.79 15.64
C ILE A 49 1.24 8.08 15.80
N GLU A 50 2.56 8.01 15.99
CA GLU A 50 3.43 9.19 16.08
C GLU A 50 3.29 10.07 14.84
N LYS A 51 3.37 9.45 13.65
CA LYS A 51 3.14 10.15 12.38
C LYS A 51 1.77 10.82 12.34
N TYR A 52 0.72 10.11 12.75
CA TYR A 52 -0.64 10.67 12.76
C TYR A 52 -0.79 11.85 13.72
N ILE A 53 -0.25 11.73 14.94
CA ILE A 53 -0.30 12.79 15.96
C ILE A 53 0.40 14.07 15.45
N ALA A 54 1.48 13.93 14.69
CA ALA A 54 2.18 15.07 14.09
C ALA A 54 1.37 15.78 12.99
N GLU A 55 0.44 15.06 12.33
CA GLU A 55 -0.33 15.56 11.18
C GLU A 55 -1.75 16.05 11.56
N SER A 56 -2.32 15.53 12.64
CA SER A 56 -3.74 15.70 12.98
C SER A 56 -3.97 16.10 14.43
N VAL A 57 -4.76 17.17 14.60
CA VAL A 57 -5.31 17.60 15.88
C VAL A 57 -6.55 16.81 16.32
N TYR A 58 -7.12 15.99 15.44
CA TYR A 58 -8.29 15.16 15.72
C TYR A 58 -7.89 13.77 16.18
N PRO A 59 -8.67 13.11 17.06
CA PRO A 59 -8.34 11.76 17.52
C PRO A 59 -8.36 10.75 16.37
N PRO A 60 -7.41 9.79 16.33
CA PRO A 60 -7.32 8.81 15.25
C PRO A 60 -8.49 7.84 15.25
N THR A 61 -8.98 7.53 14.06
CA THR A 61 -9.74 6.30 13.82
C THR A 61 -8.79 5.15 13.52
N ILE A 62 -9.29 3.91 13.60
CA ILE A 62 -8.49 2.75 13.21
C ILE A 62 -8.11 2.78 11.71
N ALA A 63 -8.94 3.41 10.87
CA ALA A 63 -8.65 3.61 9.46
C ALA A 63 -7.46 4.55 9.26
N ASP A 64 -7.37 5.61 10.07
CA ASP A 64 -6.24 6.54 10.03
C ASP A 64 -4.92 5.86 10.38
N VAL A 65 -4.91 5.06 11.45
CA VAL A 65 -3.71 4.32 11.87
C VAL A 65 -3.30 3.32 10.80
N ARG A 66 -4.24 2.55 10.23
CA ARG A 66 -3.97 1.63 9.12
C ARG A 66 -3.44 2.35 7.89
N ALA A 67 -3.97 3.52 7.55
CA ALA A 67 -3.46 4.35 6.46
C ALA A 67 -1.98 4.72 6.64
N ARG A 68 -1.56 5.05 7.87
CA ARG A 68 -0.15 5.36 8.19
C ARG A 68 0.71 4.10 8.25
N ILE A 69 0.18 2.98 8.71
CA ILE A 69 0.87 1.68 8.63
C ILE A 69 1.18 1.34 7.16
N ALA A 70 0.23 1.55 6.25
CA ALA A 70 0.47 1.33 4.82
C ALA A 70 1.51 2.31 4.24
N ASP A 71 1.53 3.57 4.68
CA ASP A 71 2.60 4.51 4.29
C ASP A 71 3.99 4.02 4.70
N ILE A 72 4.10 3.48 5.92
CA ILE A 72 5.37 3.06 6.50
C ILE A 72 5.84 1.75 5.85
N THR A 73 4.92 0.82 5.60
CA THR A 73 5.26 -0.53 5.10
C THR A 73 5.36 -0.60 3.58
N VAL A 74 4.62 0.25 2.85
CA VAL A 74 4.58 0.30 1.38
C VAL A 74 5.19 1.62 0.88
N MET A 75 6.25 2.09 1.53
CA MET A 75 6.94 3.29 1.09
C MET A 75 7.37 3.11 -0.38
N PRO A 76 6.84 3.90 -1.33
CA PRO A 76 7.24 3.76 -2.72
C PRO A 76 8.73 4.02 -2.82
N GLU A 77 9.49 3.10 -3.42
CA GLU A 77 10.95 3.30 -3.61
C GLU A 77 11.23 4.61 -4.35
N LYS A 78 10.31 5.02 -5.23
CA LYS A 78 10.42 6.19 -6.11
C LYS A 78 9.07 6.85 -6.36
N THR A 79 9.10 8.16 -6.57
CA THR A 79 7.98 8.87 -7.21
C THR A 79 7.81 8.39 -8.66
N ALA A 80 6.61 8.56 -9.23
CA ALA A 80 6.34 8.16 -10.61
C ALA A 80 7.30 8.84 -11.63
N ILE A 81 7.75 10.07 -11.33
CA ILE A 81 8.70 10.81 -12.18
C ILE A 81 10.11 10.25 -12.07
N GLU A 82 10.59 9.92 -10.86
CA GLU A 82 11.89 9.27 -10.67
C GLU A 82 11.91 7.88 -11.32
N ALA A 83 10.83 7.12 -11.16
CA ALA A 83 10.64 5.84 -11.83
C ALA A 83 10.70 5.96 -13.36
N TRP A 84 10.07 7.00 -13.93
CA TRP A 84 10.20 7.29 -15.37
C TRP A 84 11.66 7.59 -15.78
N GLY A 85 12.41 8.28 -14.90
CA GLY A 85 13.84 8.49 -15.09
C GLY A 85 14.63 7.20 -15.27
N ASP A 86 14.34 6.18 -14.45
CA ASP A 86 14.96 4.84 -14.60
C ASP A 86 14.58 4.18 -15.92
N VAL A 87 13.32 4.31 -16.36
CA VAL A 87 12.86 3.77 -17.64
C VAL A 87 13.64 4.41 -18.78
N MET A 88 13.79 5.73 -18.77
CA MET A 88 14.58 6.44 -19.78
C MET A 88 16.06 6.07 -19.74
N HIS A 89 16.63 5.86 -18.55
CA HIS A 89 17.99 5.34 -18.42
C HIS A 89 18.09 3.95 -19.05
N ALA A 90 17.13 3.08 -18.78
CA ALA A 90 17.12 1.73 -19.32
C ALA A 90 17.00 1.70 -20.84
N ILE A 91 16.11 2.51 -21.40
CA ILE A 91 15.95 2.64 -22.86
C ILE A 91 17.25 3.12 -23.51
N ARG A 92 17.90 4.15 -22.95
CA ARG A 92 19.16 4.69 -23.49
C ARG A 92 20.32 3.71 -23.39
N ARG A 93 20.37 2.90 -22.32
CA ARG A 93 21.49 2.01 -22.03
C ARG A 93 21.42 0.68 -22.79
N TRP A 94 20.24 0.07 -22.87
CA TRP A 94 20.07 -1.27 -23.41
C TRP A 94 19.29 -1.29 -24.73
N GLY A 95 18.36 -0.34 -24.91
CA GLY A 95 17.48 -0.30 -26.08
C GLY A 95 16.69 -1.60 -26.29
N HIS A 96 16.12 -1.76 -27.48
CA HIS A 96 15.24 -2.90 -27.77
C HIS A 96 15.94 -4.25 -27.98
N TRP A 97 17.28 -4.28 -28.05
CA TRP A 97 18.04 -5.52 -28.28
C TRP A 97 18.37 -6.27 -26.99
N ASN A 98 18.45 -5.57 -25.86
CA ASN A 98 18.84 -6.11 -24.56
C ASN A 98 17.72 -5.93 -23.52
N ILE A 99 16.53 -6.45 -23.86
CA ILE A 99 15.32 -6.30 -23.05
C ILE A 99 15.48 -6.98 -21.68
N GLU A 100 16.14 -8.14 -21.63
CA GLU A 100 16.27 -8.91 -20.40
C GLU A 100 17.08 -8.15 -19.35
N GLU A 101 18.23 -7.59 -19.74
CA GLU A 101 19.08 -6.80 -18.88
C GLU A 101 18.41 -5.50 -18.44
N ALA A 102 17.70 -4.83 -19.35
CA ALA A 102 16.90 -3.65 -19.01
C ALA A 102 15.82 -3.97 -17.98
N MET A 103 15.09 -5.07 -18.16
CA MET A 103 14.04 -5.49 -17.23
C MET A 103 14.62 -5.96 -15.89
N ASN A 104 15.84 -6.49 -15.86
CA ASN A 104 16.53 -6.87 -14.63
C ASN A 104 17.05 -5.66 -13.84
N TYR A 105 17.34 -4.55 -14.51
CA TYR A 105 17.70 -3.28 -13.87
C TYR A 105 16.51 -2.60 -13.17
N LEU A 106 15.31 -2.67 -13.76
CA LEU A 106 14.11 -2.07 -13.17
C LEU A 106 13.61 -2.87 -11.96
N THR A 107 13.18 -2.18 -10.90
CA THR A 107 12.67 -2.80 -9.66
C THR A 107 11.21 -2.43 -9.39
N GLY A 108 10.61 -3.11 -8.40
CA GLY A 108 9.33 -2.73 -7.80
C GLY A 108 8.19 -2.45 -8.79
N THR A 109 7.43 -1.38 -8.51
CA THR A 109 6.31 -0.92 -9.32
C THR A 109 6.75 -0.52 -10.73
N THR A 110 7.94 0.09 -10.88
CA THR A 110 8.51 0.47 -12.19
C THR A 110 8.60 -0.72 -13.13
N LYS A 111 9.18 -1.84 -12.68
CA LYS A 111 9.29 -3.07 -13.48
C LYS A 111 7.91 -3.61 -13.88
N LYS A 112 6.94 -3.56 -12.96
CA LYS A 112 5.56 -4.02 -13.22
C LYS A 112 4.87 -3.17 -14.29
N VAL A 113 5.00 -1.86 -14.23
CA VAL A 113 4.45 -0.93 -15.24
C VAL A 113 5.11 -1.14 -16.60
N VAL A 114 6.44 -1.22 -16.66
CA VAL A 114 7.14 -1.44 -17.93
C VAL A 114 6.79 -2.81 -18.52
N LYS A 115 6.59 -3.84 -17.68
CA LYS A 115 6.14 -5.16 -18.14
C LYS A 115 4.73 -5.12 -18.73
N SER A 116 3.82 -4.31 -18.18
CA SER A 116 2.44 -4.20 -18.69
C SER A 116 2.36 -3.38 -19.98
N ILE A 117 3.17 -2.33 -20.12
CA ILE A 117 3.23 -1.51 -21.35
C ILE A 117 4.03 -2.22 -22.47
N GLY A 118 5.10 -2.91 -22.08
CA GLY A 118 6.07 -3.53 -22.99
C GLY A 118 7.28 -2.64 -23.24
N PHE A 119 8.46 -3.09 -22.77
CA PHE A 119 9.70 -2.32 -22.92
C PHE A 119 10.09 -2.09 -24.38
N ARG A 120 9.90 -3.09 -25.25
CA ARG A 120 10.15 -2.94 -26.70
C ARG A 120 9.26 -1.86 -27.33
N THR A 121 8.01 -1.76 -26.89
CA THR A 121 7.06 -0.73 -27.35
C THR A 121 7.58 0.65 -26.97
N LEU A 122 8.00 0.82 -25.72
CA LEU A 122 8.59 2.08 -25.23
C LEU A 122 9.87 2.46 -25.99
N CYS A 123 10.71 1.50 -26.36
CA CYS A 123 11.94 1.77 -27.12
C CYS A 123 11.67 2.24 -28.55
N LEU A 124 10.57 1.80 -29.16
CA LEU A 124 10.25 2.07 -30.58
C LEU A 124 9.21 3.17 -30.76
N SER A 125 8.72 3.75 -29.66
CA SER A 125 7.72 4.80 -29.70
C SER A 125 8.32 6.13 -30.13
N GLU A 126 7.57 6.85 -30.95
CA GLU A 126 7.92 8.20 -31.41
C GLU A 126 7.24 9.30 -30.56
N ASN A 127 6.43 8.92 -29.57
CA ASN A 127 5.66 9.85 -28.75
C ASN A 127 5.99 9.71 -27.25
N GLU A 128 7.19 10.14 -26.88
CA GLU A 128 7.68 10.09 -25.50
C GLU A 128 6.75 10.79 -24.50
N MET A 129 6.09 11.89 -24.91
CA MET A 129 5.15 12.60 -24.04
C MET A 129 3.93 11.75 -23.70
N ALA A 130 3.36 11.05 -24.68
CA ALA A 130 2.24 10.14 -24.46
C ALA A 130 2.66 8.93 -23.61
N ASP A 131 3.83 8.35 -23.88
CA ASP A 131 4.36 7.23 -23.10
C ASP A 131 4.59 7.61 -21.65
N ARG A 132 5.19 8.78 -21.40
CA ARG A 132 5.38 9.32 -20.07
C ARG A 132 4.04 9.49 -19.36
N ALA A 133 3.07 10.13 -20.00
CA ALA A 133 1.74 10.33 -19.40
C ALA A 133 1.05 9.00 -19.06
N HIS A 134 1.11 8.03 -19.96
CA HIS A 134 0.54 6.70 -19.75
C HIS A 134 1.28 5.94 -18.64
N PHE A 135 2.61 5.98 -18.63
CA PHE A 135 3.43 5.39 -17.58
C PHE A 135 3.07 5.96 -16.20
N LEU A 136 3.04 7.28 -16.05
CA LEU A 136 2.70 7.92 -14.77
C LEU A 136 1.31 7.49 -14.28
N LYS A 137 0.32 7.45 -15.18
CA LYS A 137 -1.03 7.00 -14.86
C LYS A 137 -1.07 5.54 -14.37
N VAL A 138 -0.40 4.63 -15.08
CA VAL A 138 -0.39 3.20 -14.71
C VAL A 138 0.41 2.99 -13.42
N TYR A 139 1.51 3.73 -13.24
CA TYR A 139 2.31 3.71 -12.02
C TYR A 139 1.48 4.09 -10.80
N ASP A 140 0.75 5.20 -10.86
CA ASP A 140 -0.08 5.65 -9.75
C ASP A 140 -1.19 4.64 -9.41
N VAL A 141 -1.78 4.00 -10.41
CA VAL A 141 -2.79 2.94 -10.20
C VAL A 141 -2.17 1.72 -9.50
N LEU A 142 -1.00 1.27 -9.93
CA LEU A 142 -0.34 0.10 -9.33
C LEU A 142 0.19 0.41 -7.93
N ALA A 143 0.81 1.57 -7.72
CA ALA A 143 1.27 2.02 -6.42
C ALA A 143 0.10 2.16 -5.43
N LYS A 144 -1.02 2.73 -5.88
CA LYS A 144 -2.25 2.79 -5.08
C LYS A 144 -2.77 1.39 -4.75
N ARG A 145 -2.78 0.47 -5.72
CA ARG A 145 -3.23 -0.90 -5.48
C ARG A 145 -2.36 -1.63 -4.47
N GLU A 146 -1.04 -1.49 -4.55
CA GLU A 146 -0.11 -2.07 -3.56
C GLU A 146 -0.37 -1.52 -2.15
N ARG A 147 -0.66 -0.22 -2.04
CA ARG A 147 -1.06 0.43 -0.80
C ARG A 147 -2.40 -0.10 -0.29
N ASP A 148 -3.42 -0.18 -1.14
CA ASP A 148 -4.75 -0.67 -0.80
C ASP A 148 -4.71 -2.15 -0.36
N ASP A 149 -3.88 -2.96 -1.02
CA ASP A 149 -3.65 -4.37 -0.67
C ASP A 149 -2.97 -4.52 0.69
N ALA A 150 -2.10 -3.57 1.09
CA ALA A 150 -1.52 -3.54 2.43
C ALA A 150 -2.51 -3.07 3.50
N LEU A 151 -3.50 -2.25 3.14
CA LEU A 151 -4.57 -1.86 4.06
C LEU A 151 -5.52 -3.02 4.37
N MET A 152 -5.73 -3.92 3.40
CA MET A 152 -6.62 -5.06 3.57
C MET A 152 -6.12 -6.04 4.63
N LEU A 153 -6.96 -6.26 5.65
CA LEU A 153 -6.75 -7.29 6.66
C LEU A 153 -6.82 -8.69 6.05
N GLN A 154 -5.99 -9.59 6.56
CA GLN A 154 -5.98 -10.98 6.11
C GLN A 154 -7.35 -11.64 6.26
N SER A 155 -8.06 -11.41 7.36
CA SER A 155 -9.41 -11.93 7.56
C SER A 155 -10.40 -11.48 6.48
N THR A 156 -10.23 -10.25 5.97
CA THR A 156 -11.07 -9.71 4.88
C THR A 156 -10.69 -10.36 3.55
N LYS A 157 -9.39 -10.54 3.28
CA LYS A 157 -8.89 -11.27 2.11
C LYS A 157 -9.41 -12.71 2.08
N ASP A 158 -9.40 -13.39 3.22
CA ASP A 158 -9.87 -14.77 3.36
C ASP A 158 -11.37 -14.89 3.02
N VAL A 159 -12.18 -13.94 3.51
CA VAL A 159 -13.62 -13.89 3.18
C VAL A 159 -13.83 -13.64 1.68
N MET A 160 -13.09 -12.70 1.09
CA MET A 160 -13.17 -12.42 -0.35
C MET A 160 -12.81 -13.65 -1.19
N GLN A 161 -11.76 -14.39 -0.82
CA GLN A 161 -11.34 -15.61 -1.50
C GLN A 161 -12.40 -16.71 -1.40
N ARG A 162 -13.00 -16.91 -0.22
CA ARG A 162 -14.10 -17.87 -0.04
C ARG A 162 -15.29 -17.55 -0.94
N LEU A 163 -15.73 -16.29 -0.93
CA LEU A 163 -16.86 -15.84 -1.78
C LEU A 163 -16.58 -16.01 -3.27
N HIS A 164 -15.33 -15.81 -3.70
CA HIS A 164 -14.93 -16.04 -5.09
C HIS A 164 -14.94 -17.54 -5.46
N GLY A 165 -14.44 -18.40 -4.57
CA GLY A 165 -14.46 -19.85 -4.75
C GLY A 165 -15.89 -20.41 -4.83
N ASP A 166 -16.78 -19.96 -3.95
CA ASP A 166 -18.19 -20.38 -3.95
C ASP A 166 -18.91 -19.96 -5.25
N ARG A 167 -18.56 -18.78 -5.80
CA ARG A 167 -19.14 -18.30 -7.06
C ARG A 167 -18.67 -19.11 -8.28
N MET A 168 -17.42 -19.58 -8.32
CA MET A 168 -16.93 -20.48 -9.38
C MET A 168 -17.62 -21.85 -9.33
N MET A 169 -17.75 -22.43 -8.13
CA MET A 169 -18.42 -23.73 -7.93
C MET A 169 -19.89 -23.72 -8.40
N LEU A 170 -20.57 -22.59 -8.29
CA LEU A 170 -21.95 -22.42 -8.76
C LEU A 170 -22.07 -22.23 -10.28
N GLN A 171 -20.98 -21.81 -10.95
CA GLN A 171 -20.96 -21.63 -12.42
C GLN A 171 -20.51 -22.89 -13.16
N ASP A 172 -19.69 -23.73 -12.54
CA ASP A 172 -19.23 -25.01 -13.11
C ASP A 172 -20.21 -26.18 -12.88
N GLY A 173 -21.31 -25.93 -12.14
CA GLY A 173 -22.37 -26.91 -11.84
C GLY A 173 -23.65 -26.75 -12.67
N ALA A 174 -23.62 -26.00 -13.77
CA ALA A 174 -24.77 -25.71 -14.65
C ALA A 174 -24.55 -26.19 -16.10
#